data_AF-A0A255GYH4-F1
#
_entry.id   AF-A0A255GYH4-F1
#
_cell.length_a   1.000
_cell.length_b   1.000
_cell.length_c   1.000
_cell.angle_alpha   90.00
_cell.angle_beta   90.00
_cell.angle_gamma   90.00
#
_symmetry.space_group_name_H-M   'P 1'
#
loop_
_entity.id
_entity.type
_entity.pdbx_description
1 polymer ?
#
loop_
_entity_poly.entity_id
_entity_poly.type
_entity_poly.pdbx_seq_one_letter_code
_entity_poly.pdbx_strand_id
1 'polypeptide(L)'
;MLKQLPRRGGALLAAVLTVVAVSVTHAPAARAADTGRFIKAVAPMAQQAQTEYQVPASVSIAQSILESGWGGSTLAVYAHAYFGIKCKTDYASPYQLGCMDKSSLEYYDPANPVPIVSAFRTYRSAEDSFRDHGYFLKNSSRYAAAFNFTRDPDNFIREVGRAGYATDPGYADYIINLMRSYNLYQYDTAPISTQRITVDGAIGEKYRAIGGTSSPLGFAIAGEVEGPVAGSRMTVFNKGMLPWTAQYDAHPIMSDVWSHYRYSQSLRELMGPVTSDPYTANGALQQNFATGRITRSNGNWNDVYGRIFARWSAFDTDRGLLGIPTTSEIDGPVAGSRMNRFAGGTILWSPQTDAHALLPGISAWYWNLSATDRRIIGLPTSGEYAVRGGLAQDFTGGKVYWRDGRAVMVYGAIADRYHSLGGPSGNLGFPTSSEFAFNRGRAVDFTGGGIYWSPATGAQHSWWGINDFYRRQPTAAQGGLGLPVAAETDARVPNTRVQAFAGGQVYWFDNRAHSVYGVIGGRYRDLGAETSALGRPSVEEYDIPGGRATGFERGRIEFYWNDFSTRVITN
;
A
#
# COMPACT_ATOMS: atom_id res chain seq x y z
N MET A 1 -24.12 -23.17 38.85
CA MET A 1 -25.15 -23.23 37.79
C MET A 1 -24.58 -24.07 36.66
N LEU A 2 -24.84 -25.38 36.72
CA LEU A 2 -24.46 -26.34 35.69
C LEU A 2 -25.28 -26.08 34.41
N LYS A 3 -24.62 -26.09 33.25
CA LYS A 3 -25.27 -26.41 31.97
C LYS A 3 -24.42 -27.47 31.26
N GLN A 4 -24.88 -28.71 31.41
CA GLN A 4 -24.58 -29.82 30.50
C GLN A 4 -25.36 -29.63 29.20
N LEU A 5 -24.82 -30.16 28.09
CA LEU A 5 -25.47 -30.91 26.98
C LEU A 5 -24.55 -30.86 25.73
N PRO A 6 -24.59 -31.84 24.81
CA PRO A 6 -24.64 -33.29 24.96
C PRO A 6 -23.48 -34.01 24.24
N ARG A 7 -23.18 -35.24 24.68
CA ARG A 7 -22.28 -36.20 24.03
C ARG A 7 -22.83 -36.61 22.66
N ARG A 8 -22.00 -36.53 21.62
CA ARG A 8 -22.10 -37.37 20.40
C ARG A 8 -20.89 -38.30 20.37
N GLY A 9 -21.15 -39.61 20.42
CA GLY A 9 -20.16 -40.65 20.27
C GLY A 9 -20.01 -41.12 18.82
N GLY A 10 -18.83 -41.68 18.52
CA GLY A 10 -18.48 -42.41 17.29
C GLY A 10 -18.01 -41.49 16.17
N ALA A 11 -16.77 -41.53 15.66
CA ALA A 11 -15.81 -42.62 15.61
C ALA A 11 -14.39 -42.10 15.88
N LEU A 12 -13.61 -42.88 16.66
CA LEU A 12 -12.16 -42.73 16.72
C LEU A 12 -11.59 -43.03 15.33
N LEU A 13 -11.14 -42.01 14.61
CA LEU A 13 -9.94 -42.18 13.80
C LEU A 13 -8.75 -41.90 14.72
N ALA A 14 -8.20 -42.97 15.28
CA ALA A 14 -6.84 -42.92 15.76
C ALA A 14 -5.96 -42.58 14.56
N ALA A 15 -5.50 -41.33 14.47
CA ALA A 15 -4.34 -41.00 13.67
C ALA A 15 -3.15 -41.68 14.36
N VAL A 16 -2.98 -42.96 14.03
CA VAL A 16 -1.72 -43.66 14.23
C VAL A 16 -0.67 -42.74 13.62
N LEU A 17 0.27 -42.27 14.45
CA LEU A 17 1.56 -41.82 13.96
C LEU A 17 2.12 -43.03 13.22
N THR A 18 1.87 -43.11 11.91
CA THR A 18 2.74 -43.88 11.05
C THR A 18 4.09 -43.21 11.18
N VAL A 19 4.92 -43.77 12.05
CA VAL A 19 6.31 -44.02 11.67
C VAL A 19 6.17 -44.67 10.30
N VAL A 20 6.32 -43.87 9.25
CA VAL A 20 6.58 -44.42 7.94
C VAL A 20 7.94 -45.06 8.11
N ALA A 21 7.94 -46.34 8.50
CA ALA A 21 8.99 -47.23 8.05
C ALA A 21 8.93 -47.11 6.54
N VAL A 22 9.80 -46.28 5.99
CA VAL A 22 10.01 -46.20 4.55
C VAL A 22 10.37 -47.62 4.16
N SER A 23 9.39 -48.32 3.58
CA SER A 23 9.65 -49.60 2.94
C SER A 23 10.65 -49.26 1.84
N VAL A 24 11.87 -49.80 1.97
CA VAL A 24 12.91 -49.68 0.96
C VAL A 24 12.50 -50.57 -0.22
N THR A 25 11.44 -50.20 -0.92
CA THR A 25 10.97 -50.87 -2.12
C THR A 25 10.44 -49.80 -3.07
N HIS A 26 11.33 -49.39 -3.98
CA HIS A 26 11.15 -48.46 -5.11
C HIS A 26 10.94 -46.97 -4.75
N ALA A 27 12.02 -46.31 -4.30
CA ALA A 27 12.15 -44.88 -4.55
C ALA A 27 12.40 -44.66 -6.07
N PRO A 28 11.64 -43.80 -6.76
CA PRO A 28 11.87 -43.51 -8.18
C PRO A 28 13.24 -42.85 -8.33
N ALA A 29 13.97 -43.18 -9.41
CA ALA A 29 15.34 -42.75 -9.68
C ALA A 29 15.59 -41.22 -9.53
N ALA A 30 14.54 -40.39 -9.64
CA ALA A 30 14.58 -38.95 -9.39
C ALA A 30 15.04 -38.58 -7.96
N ARG A 31 14.58 -39.28 -6.92
CA ARG A 31 14.98 -38.99 -5.52
C ARG A 31 16.46 -39.34 -5.28
N ALA A 32 16.96 -40.43 -5.89
CA ALA A 32 18.36 -40.83 -5.78
C ALA A 32 19.31 -39.84 -6.49
N ALA A 33 18.94 -39.35 -7.67
CA ALA A 33 19.69 -38.34 -8.40
C ALA A 33 19.80 -37.01 -7.63
N ASP A 34 18.74 -36.61 -6.91
CA ASP A 34 18.74 -35.40 -6.08
C ASP A 34 19.60 -35.55 -4.81
N THR A 35 19.62 -36.73 -4.17
CA THR A 35 20.48 -36.96 -2.98
C THR A 35 21.97 -36.87 -3.28
N GLY A 36 22.42 -37.49 -4.38
CA GLY A 36 23.82 -37.42 -4.81
C GLY A 36 24.23 -36.02 -5.26
N ARG A 37 23.31 -35.24 -5.86
CA ARG A 37 23.56 -33.82 -6.18
C ARG A 37 23.78 -33.01 -4.91
N PHE A 38 22.87 -33.10 -3.94
CA PHE A 38 23.01 -32.33 -2.70
C PHE A 38 24.37 -32.57 -2.02
N ILE A 39 24.76 -33.83 -1.83
CA ILE A 39 26.04 -34.20 -1.20
C ILE A 39 27.22 -33.59 -1.96
N LYS A 40 27.24 -33.71 -3.30
CA LYS A 40 28.30 -33.11 -4.13
C LYS A 40 28.34 -31.58 -4.00
N ALA A 41 27.20 -30.92 -3.79
CA ALA A 41 27.12 -29.47 -3.68
C ALA A 41 27.76 -28.97 -2.39
N VAL A 42 27.48 -29.67 -1.28
CA VAL A 42 27.85 -29.23 0.06
C VAL A 42 29.19 -29.79 0.53
N ALA A 43 29.66 -30.90 -0.05
CA ALA A 43 30.93 -31.50 0.31
C ALA A 43 32.12 -30.51 0.28
N PRO A 44 32.29 -29.64 -0.74
CA PRO A 44 33.40 -28.69 -0.75
C PRO A 44 33.32 -27.68 0.40
N MET A 45 32.11 -27.24 0.76
CA MET A 45 31.88 -26.34 1.90
C MET A 45 32.20 -27.04 3.23
N ALA A 46 31.80 -28.30 3.37
CA ALA A 46 32.08 -29.12 4.55
C ALA A 46 33.58 -29.41 4.71
N GLN A 47 34.29 -29.71 3.61
CA GLN A 47 35.74 -29.95 3.63
C GLN A 47 36.53 -28.67 3.93
N GLN A 48 36.07 -27.52 3.43
CA GLN A 48 36.63 -26.22 3.78
C GLN A 48 36.42 -25.91 5.27
N ALA A 49 35.20 -26.12 5.79
CA ALA A 49 34.91 -25.97 7.21
C ALA A 49 35.69 -26.95 8.09
N GLN A 50 35.93 -28.18 7.63
CA GLN A 50 36.80 -29.15 8.31
C GLN A 50 38.23 -28.63 8.39
N THR A 51 38.75 -28.06 7.29
CA THR A 51 40.11 -27.51 7.25
C THR A 51 40.25 -26.35 8.24
N GLU A 52 39.24 -25.48 8.32
CA GLU A 52 39.27 -24.27 9.15
C GLU A 52 38.99 -24.55 10.63
N TYR A 53 38.05 -25.45 10.92
CA TYR A 53 37.51 -25.65 12.28
C TYR A 53 37.66 -27.05 12.83
N GLN A 54 38.17 -28.01 12.05
CA GLN A 54 38.39 -29.41 12.45
C GLN A 54 37.13 -30.22 12.78
N VAL A 55 35.95 -29.77 12.32
CA VAL A 55 34.74 -30.59 12.33
C VAL A 55 34.79 -31.54 11.14
N PRO A 56 34.66 -32.87 11.30
CA PRO A 56 34.68 -33.81 10.17
C PRO A 56 33.66 -33.42 9.08
N ALA A 57 34.09 -33.48 7.82
CA ALA A 57 33.26 -33.13 6.68
C ALA A 57 32.07 -34.08 6.57
N SER A 58 32.28 -35.38 6.81
CA SER A 58 31.23 -36.40 6.86
C SER A 58 30.11 -36.02 7.84
N VAL A 59 30.47 -35.56 9.04
CA VAL A 59 29.54 -35.08 10.07
C VAL A 59 28.79 -33.84 9.59
N SER A 60 29.49 -32.84 9.03
CA SER A 60 28.83 -31.61 8.54
C SER A 60 27.88 -31.89 7.37
N ILE A 61 28.26 -32.75 6.42
CA ILE A 61 27.37 -33.16 5.32
C ILE A 61 26.14 -33.87 5.89
N ALA A 62 26.31 -34.86 6.77
CA ALA A 62 25.22 -35.64 7.33
C ALA A 62 24.26 -34.80 8.18
N GLN A 63 24.77 -33.91 9.04
CA GLN A 63 23.94 -32.96 9.79
C GLN A 63 23.18 -32.04 8.84
N SER A 64 23.84 -31.51 7.81
CA SER A 64 23.16 -30.65 6.83
C SER A 64 22.02 -31.38 6.12
N ILE A 65 22.17 -32.67 5.80
CA ILE A 65 21.10 -33.49 5.20
C ILE A 65 19.87 -33.50 6.09
N LEU A 66 20.05 -33.80 7.38
CA LEU A 66 18.96 -33.93 8.35
C LEU A 66 18.30 -32.58 8.63
N GLU A 67 19.10 -31.59 9.01
CA GLU A 67 18.65 -30.27 9.49
C GLU A 67 18.00 -29.42 8.39
N SER A 68 18.49 -29.55 7.15
CA SER A 68 17.96 -28.82 6.00
C SER A 68 16.89 -29.58 5.22
N GLY A 69 16.67 -30.86 5.54
CA GLY A 69 15.84 -31.75 4.71
C GLY A 69 16.34 -31.78 3.27
N TRP A 70 17.62 -32.10 3.06
CA TRP A 70 18.29 -32.10 1.75
C TRP A 70 18.30 -30.72 1.05
N GLY A 71 18.34 -29.64 1.81
CA GLY A 71 18.34 -28.25 1.33
C GLY A 71 16.96 -27.70 0.99
N GLY A 72 15.91 -28.49 1.13
CA GLY A 72 14.54 -28.11 0.77
C GLY A 72 13.76 -27.38 1.87
N SER A 73 14.26 -27.33 3.12
CA SER A 73 13.54 -26.66 4.21
C SER A 73 13.46 -25.14 4.01
N THR A 74 12.43 -24.51 4.58
CA THR A 74 12.26 -23.05 4.55
C THR A 74 13.51 -22.30 5.03
N LEU A 75 14.19 -22.81 6.07
CA LEU A 75 15.42 -22.20 6.60
C LEU A 75 16.59 -22.34 5.62
N ALA A 76 16.73 -23.49 4.96
CA ALA A 76 17.79 -23.69 3.98
C ALA A 76 17.58 -22.84 2.72
N VAL A 77 16.34 -22.78 2.23
CA VAL A 77 15.96 -22.00 1.04
C VAL A 77 16.12 -20.50 1.30
N TYR A 78 15.52 -19.97 2.37
CA TYR A 78 15.35 -18.53 2.53
C TYR A 78 16.34 -17.88 3.51
N ALA A 79 16.85 -18.62 4.48
CA ALA A 79 17.86 -18.14 5.43
C ALA A 79 19.27 -18.67 5.12
N HIS A 80 19.42 -19.55 4.12
CA HIS A 80 20.63 -20.34 3.88
C HIS A 80 21.11 -21.08 5.14
N ALA A 81 20.20 -21.45 6.05
CA ALA A 81 20.54 -22.07 7.32
C ALA A 81 20.39 -23.59 7.23
N TYR A 82 21.53 -24.28 7.12
CA TYR A 82 21.57 -25.74 6.88
C TYR A 82 21.70 -26.57 8.15
N PHE A 83 21.87 -25.94 9.32
CA PHE A 83 22.24 -26.61 10.58
C PHE A 83 21.34 -26.26 11.78
N GLY A 84 20.24 -25.54 11.56
CA GLY A 84 19.31 -25.22 12.65
C GLY A 84 19.89 -24.39 13.81
N ILE A 85 21.01 -23.67 13.62
CA ILE A 85 21.68 -22.91 14.69
C ILE A 85 20.78 -21.76 15.17
N LYS A 86 20.49 -21.74 16.46
CA LYS A 86 19.67 -20.69 17.10
C LYS A 86 20.38 -19.35 17.05
N CYS A 87 19.60 -18.27 16.95
CA CYS A 87 20.15 -16.94 16.76
C CYS A 87 20.84 -16.38 18.02
N LYS A 88 20.34 -16.73 19.21
CA LYS A 88 20.95 -16.38 20.49
C LYS A 88 21.94 -17.46 20.90
N THR A 89 23.20 -17.07 20.99
CA THR A 89 24.32 -17.87 21.50
C THR A 89 25.18 -16.97 22.40
N ASP A 90 26.07 -17.57 23.18
CA ASP A 90 26.90 -16.84 24.16
C ASP A 90 28.02 -16.01 23.50
N TYR A 91 28.13 -16.03 22.18
CA TYR A 91 29.14 -15.31 21.41
C TYR A 91 28.60 -14.92 20.03
N ALA A 92 29.21 -13.89 19.42
CA ALA A 92 28.87 -13.42 18.08
C ALA A 92 29.62 -14.22 17.01
N SER A 93 28.91 -14.67 15.97
CA SER A 93 29.54 -15.31 14.80
C SER A 93 29.87 -14.27 13.72
N PRO A 94 31.05 -14.34 13.07
CA PRO A 94 31.37 -13.48 11.93
C PRO A 94 30.55 -13.79 10.67
N TYR A 95 29.86 -14.94 10.63
CA TYR A 95 29.06 -15.39 9.48
C TYR A 95 27.57 -15.10 9.61
N GLN A 96 27.11 -14.80 10.83
CA GLN A 96 25.70 -14.52 11.10
C GLN A 96 25.33 -13.14 10.56
N LEU A 97 24.35 -13.11 9.65
CA LEU A 97 23.81 -11.86 9.09
C LEU A 97 22.65 -11.30 9.92
N GLY A 98 21.93 -12.16 10.64
CA GLY A 98 20.68 -11.81 11.31
C GLY A 98 19.92 -13.03 11.83
N CYS A 99 18.62 -12.86 12.08
CA CYS A 99 17.73 -13.91 12.56
C CYS A 99 16.50 -14.06 11.64
N MET A 100 16.01 -15.28 11.50
CA MET A 100 14.69 -15.59 10.94
C MET A 100 13.91 -16.40 11.98
N ASP A 101 12.70 -15.93 12.30
CA ASP A 101 11.77 -16.65 13.16
C ASP A 101 11.07 -17.76 12.38
N LYS A 102 10.95 -18.93 13.00
CA LYS A 102 10.19 -20.06 12.47
C LYS A 102 9.30 -20.62 13.57
N SER A 103 8.01 -20.73 13.26
CA SER A 103 7.04 -21.41 14.12
C SER A 103 7.13 -22.92 13.93
N SER A 104 7.23 -23.67 15.03
CA SER A 104 6.99 -25.11 15.11
C SER A 104 5.80 -25.37 16.01
N LEU A 105 5.06 -26.45 15.76
CA LEU A 105 4.06 -26.94 16.70
C LEU A 105 4.75 -27.85 17.72
N GLU A 106 4.68 -27.50 18.99
CA GLU A 106 5.13 -28.34 20.09
C GLU A 106 3.95 -29.14 20.64
N TYR A 107 4.10 -30.44 20.68
CA TYR A 107 3.08 -31.39 21.12
C TYR A 107 3.36 -31.85 22.56
N TYR A 108 3.52 -30.91 23.50
CA TYR A 108 3.57 -31.27 24.93
C TYR A 108 2.27 -31.96 25.38
N ASP A 109 1.15 -31.54 24.78
CA ASP A 109 -0.11 -32.25 24.78
C ASP A 109 -0.47 -32.61 23.32
N PRO A 110 -0.49 -33.91 22.96
CA PRO A 110 -0.86 -34.36 21.62
C PRO A 110 -2.25 -33.89 21.16
N ALA A 111 -3.16 -33.57 22.08
CA ALA A 111 -4.48 -33.06 21.77
C ALA A 111 -4.50 -31.54 21.49
N ASN A 112 -3.47 -30.80 21.94
CA ASN A 112 -3.40 -29.34 21.84
C ASN A 112 -1.96 -28.87 21.52
N PRO A 113 -1.50 -29.02 20.27
CA PRO A 113 -0.19 -28.50 19.89
C PRO A 113 -0.12 -26.99 20.05
N VAL A 114 0.95 -26.50 20.67
CA VAL A 114 1.18 -25.07 20.89
C VAL A 114 2.24 -24.58 19.90
N PRO A 115 1.99 -23.50 19.14
CA PRO A 115 3.02 -22.93 18.28
C PRO A 115 4.11 -22.26 19.11
N ILE A 116 5.35 -22.75 18.99
CA ILE A 116 6.54 -22.10 19.52
C ILE A 116 7.30 -21.42 18.38
N VAL A 117 7.68 -20.17 18.59
CA VAL A 117 8.53 -19.42 17.67
C VAL A 117 9.97 -19.52 18.14
N SER A 118 10.84 -20.02 17.26
CA SER A 118 12.29 -20.06 17.46
C SER A 118 12.99 -19.15 16.45
N ALA A 119 13.95 -18.37 16.92
CA ALA A 119 14.84 -17.57 16.07
C ALA A 119 16.06 -18.38 15.65
N PHE A 120 16.31 -18.47 14.34
CA PHE A 120 17.46 -19.16 13.74
C PHE A 120 18.37 -18.16 13.04
N ARG A 121 19.68 -18.44 13.01
CA ARG A 121 20.65 -17.60 12.29
C ARG A 121 20.35 -17.58 10.78
N THR A 122 20.62 -16.45 10.15
CA THR A 122 20.54 -16.27 8.69
C THR A 122 21.91 -15.97 8.10
N TYR A 123 22.15 -16.41 6.87
CA TYR A 123 23.46 -16.34 6.23
C TYR A 123 23.42 -15.67 4.86
N ARG A 124 24.55 -15.07 4.45
CA ARG A 124 24.70 -14.52 3.10
C ARG A 124 24.73 -15.62 2.04
N SER A 125 25.27 -16.78 2.37
CA SER A 125 25.36 -17.94 1.50
C SER A 125 25.25 -19.26 2.28
N ALA A 126 25.08 -20.39 1.59
CA ALA A 126 25.15 -21.69 2.24
C ALA A 126 26.56 -21.96 2.79
N GLU A 127 27.60 -21.53 2.07
CA GLU A 127 29.00 -21.65 2.49
C GLU A 127 29.24 -21.00 3.87
N ASP A 128 28.67 -19.82 4.09
CA ASP A 128 28.74 -19.15 5.39
C ASP A 128 28.05 -19.95 6.50
N SER A 129 26.98 -20.68 6.19
CA SER A 129 26.32 -21.57 7.16
C SER A 129 27.19 -22.77 7.53
N PHE A 130 27.91 -23.37 6.57
CA PHE A 130 28.86 -24.45 6.84
C PHE A 130 30.07 -23.97 7.66
N ARG A 131 30.61 -22.79 7.34
CA ARG A 131 31.69 -22.19 8.14
C ARG A 131 31.20 -21.82 9.54
N ASP A 132 29.99 -21.30 9.67
CA ASP A 132 29.39 -20.99 10.97
C ASP A 132 29.13 -22.24 11.81
N HIS A 133 28.73 -23.36 11.21
CA HIS A 133 28.61 -24.63 11.90
C HIS A 133 29.93 -25.06 12.54
N GLY A 134 31.02 -25.02 11.76
CA GLY A 134 32.36 -25.30 12.25
C GLY A 134 32.78 -24.34 13.37
N TYR A 135 32.60 -23.03 13.14
CA TYR A 135 32.88 -22.00 14.13
C TYR A 135 32.08 -22.20 15.42
N PHE A 136 30.81 -22.60 15.31
CA PHE A 136 29.90 -22.81 16.44
C PHE A 136 30.29 -23.98 17.31
N LEU A 137 30.59 -25.13 16.71
CA LEU A 137 31.08 -26.25 17.48
C LEU A 137 32.44 -25.94 18.11
N LYS A 138 33.36 -25.32 17.36
CA LYS A 138 34.73 -25.06 17.84
C LYS A 138 34.82 -24.09 19.00
N ASN A 139 34.00 -23.04 19.01
CA ASN A 139 34.10 -21.96 20.00
C ASN A 139 33.13 -22.10 21.17
N SER A 140 32.16 -23.01 21.11
CA SER A 140 31.30 -23.29 22.25
C SER A 140 31.97 -24.29 23.19
N SER A 141 32.19 -23.89 24.44
CA SER A 141 32.73 -24.76 25.49
C SER A 141 31.91 -26.05 25.68
N ARG A 142 30.61 -25.97 25.38
CA ARG A 142 29.66 -27.10 25.37
C ARG A 142 30.14 -28.29 24.54
N TYR A 143 30.78 -28.05 23.39
CA TYR A 143 31.17 -29.10 22.44
C TYR A 143 32.67 -29.42 22.47
N ALA A 144 33.43 -28.85 23.42
CA ALA A 144 34.89 -28.99 23.47
C ALA A 144 35.37 -30.46 23.48
N ALA A 145 34.63 -31.35 24.15
CA ALA A 145 34.96 -32.79 24.22
C ALA A 145 34.96 -33.47 22.84
N ALA A 146 34.11 -33.03 21.90
CA ALA A 146 34.04 -33.60 20.56
C ALA A 146 35.35 -33.40 19.78
N PHE A 147 36.10 -32.33 20.05
CA PHE A 147 37.37 -32.03 19.37
C PHE A 147 38.54 -32.94 19.76
N ASN A 148 38.34 -33.87 20.69
CA ASN A 148 39.28 -34.98 20.89
C ASN A 148 39.15 -36.06 19.79
N PHE A 149 38.08 -36.01 18.98
CA PHE A 149 37.71 -37.02 17.99
C PHE A 149 37.67 -36.47 16.56
N THR A 150 38.50 -35.46 16.23
CA THR A 150 38.51 -34.80 14.90
C THR A 150 38.85 -35.73 13.74
N ARG A 151 39.39 -36.93 14.02
CA ARG A 151 39.68 -38.00 13.04
C ARG A 151 38.80 -39.23 13.22
N ASP A 152 37.82 -39.15 14.12
CA ASP A 152 36.86 -40.20 14.44
C ASP A 152 35.45 -39.60 14.39
N PRO A 153 34.87 -39.45 13.18
CA PRO A 153 33.57 -38.79 12.98
C PRO A 153 32.42 -39.42 13.76
N ASP A 154 32.44 -40.74 13.99
CA ASP A 154 31.40 -41.43 14.77
C ASP A 154 31.45 -40.99 16.24
N ASN A 155 32.63 -40.97 16.86
CA ASN A 155 32.75 -40.49 18.24
C ASN A 155 32.60 -38.96 18.34
N PHE A 156 33.02 -38.21 17.32
CA PHE A 156 32.80 -36.76 17.26
C PHE A 156 31.31 -36.42 17.39
N ILE A 157 30.45 -37.02 16.55
CA ILE A 157 29.02 -36.72 16.59
C ILE A 157 28.32 -37.28 17.84
N ARG A 158 28.82 -38.38 18.41
CA ARG A 158 28.32 -38.89 19.71
C ARG A 158 28.57 -37.89 20.83
N GLU A 159 29.74 -37.25 20.89
CA GLU A 159 30.02 -36.21 21.88
C GLU A 159 29.20 -34.93 21.62
N VAL A 160 29.02 -34.52 20.36
CA VAL A 160 28.13 -33.39 20.02
C VAL A 160 26.68 -33.67 20.42
N GLY A 161 26.18 -34.88 20.18
CA GLY A 161 24.86 -35.33 20.59
C GLY A 161 24.71 -35.38 22.11
N ARG A 162 25.68 -35.96 22.83
CA ARG A 162 25.72 -36.01 24.30
C ARG A 162 25.74 -34.61 24.92
N ALA A 163 26.45 -33.67 24.29
CA ALA A 163 26.46 -32.28 24.71
C ALA A 163 25.09 -31.59 24.50
N GLY A 164 24.17 -32.18 23.73
CA GLY A 164 22.77 -31.78 23.59
C GLY A 164 22.50 -30.86 22.39
N TYR A 165 23.19 -31.09 21.27
CA TYR A 165 22.91 -30.40 20.01
C TYR A 165 21.43 -30.56 19.59
N ALA A 166 20.89 -31.77 19.76
CA ALA A 166 19.47 -32.10 19.61
C ALA A 166 18.94 -32.73 20.90
N THR A 167 17.62 -32.62 21.12
CA THR A 167 16.95 -33.25 22.27
C THR A 167 16.65 -34.73 22.06
N ASP A 168 16.73 -35.21 20.81
CA ASP A 168 16.49 -36.60 20.45
C ASP A 168 17.67 -37.50 20.88
N PRO A 169 17.46 -38.52 21.74
CA PRO A 169 18.52 -39.43 22.16
C PRO A 169 19.10 -40.28 21.01
N GLY A 170 18.36 -40.48 19.91
CA GLY A 170 18.81 -41.21 18.71
C GLY A 170 19.58 -40.35 17.71
N TYR A 171 19.71 -39.04 17.95
CA TYR A 171 20.28 -38.08 17.00
C TYR A 171 21.63 -38.51 16.43
N ALA A 172 22.59 -38.87 17.28
CA ALA A 172 23.93 -39.25 16.82
C ALA A 172 23.92 -40.51 15.93
N ASP A 173 23.06 -41.49 16.25
CA ASP A 173 22.94 -42.71 15.44
C ASP A 173 22.28 -42.43 14.09
N TYR A 174 21.31 -41.51 14.01
CA TYR A 174 20.76 -41.07 12.72
C TYR A 174 21.84 -40.44 11.84
N ILE A 175 22.68 -39.56 12.39
CA ILE A 175 23.79 -38.94 11.65
C ILE A 175 24.81 -39.98 11.19
N ILE A 176 25.21 -40.91 12.06
CA ILE A 176 26.13 -42.02 11.71
C ILE A 176 25.54 -42.89 10.60
N ASN A 177 24.23 -43.19 10.68
CA ASN A 177 23.54 -43.95 9.65
C ASN A 177 23.54 -43.21 8.30
N LEU A 178 23.35 -41.89 8.28
CA LEU A 178 23.48 -41.08 7.07
C LEU A 178 24.93 -41.11 6.53
N MET A 179 25.94 -40.96 7.40
CA MET A 179 27.35 -41.04 7.00
C MET A 179 27.68 -42.38 6.34
N ARG A 180 27.22 -43.49 6.91
CA ARG A 180 27.41 -44.84 6.35
C ARG A 180 26.64 -45.04 5.06
N SER A 181 25.34 -44.71 5.05
CA SER A 181 24.45 -44.97 3.91
C SER A 181 24.88 -44.26 2.63
N TYR A 182 25.48 -43.07 2.77
CA TYR A 182 25.93 -42.27 1.64
C TYR A 182 27.45 -42.25 1.46
N ASN A 183 28.18 -43.13 2.19
CA ASN A 183 29.64 -43.21 2.16
C ASN A 183 30.31 -41.83 2.37
N LEU A 184 29.87 -41.05 3.36
CA LEU A 184 30.31 -39.68 3.54
C LEU A 184 31.72 -39.57 4.15
N TYR A 185 32.22 -40.62 4.79
CA TYR A 185 33.59 -40.68 5.34
C TYR A 185 34.67 -40.44 4.27
N GLN A 186 34.38 -40.73 3.00
CA GLN A 186 35.31 -40.44 1.91
C GLN A 186 35.68 -38.95 1.83
N TYR A 187 34.79 -38.05 2.26
CA TYR A 187 35.03 -36.61 2.20
C TYR A 187 35.96 -36.09 3.30
N ASP A 188 36.19 -36.85 4.37
CA ASP A 188 37.08 -36.44 5.46
C ASP A 188 38.56 -36.41 5.05
N THR A 189 38.92 -37.18 4.03
CA THR A 189 40.29 -37.33 3.53
C THR A 189 40.44 -37.01 2.04
N ALA A 190 39.34 -36.96 1.29
CA ALA A 190 39.39 -36.60 -0.13
C ALA A 190 39.86 -35.14 -0.33
N PRO A 191 40.54 -34.85 -1.46
CA PRO A 191 40.79 -33.46 -1.84
C PRO A 191 39.47 -32.73 -2.10
N ILE A 192 39.47 -31.41 -1.90
CA ILE A 192 38.30 -30.57 -2.19
C ILE A 192 38.00 -30.63 -3.68
N SER A 193 36.87 -31.22 -4.03
CA SER A 193 36.41 -31.31 -5.42
C SER A 193 35.64 -30.05 -5.80
N THR A 194 35.99 -29.43 -6.92
CA THR A 194 35.22 -28.32 -7.48
C THR A 194 34.22 -28.78 -8.54
N GLN A 195 33.94 -30.09 -8.61
CA GLN A 195 33.07 -30.66 -9.63
C GLN A 195 31.64 -30.11 -9.48
N ARG A 196 31.23 -29.30 -10.47
CA ARG A 196 29.99 -28.55 -10.43
C ARG A 196 28.81 -29.43 -10.83
N ILE A 197 27.71 -29.22 -10.13
CA ILE A 197 26.43 -29.86 -10.42
C ILE A 197 25.84 -29.28 -11.71
N THR A 198 25.39 -30.16 -12.60
CA THR A 198 24.58 -29.77 -13.75
C THR A 198 23.15 -29.49 -13.28
N VAL A 199 22.61 -28.36 -13.74
CA VAL A 199 21.20 -28.03 -13.65
C VAL A 199 20.64 -28.23 -15.05
N ASP A 200 19.59 -29.04 -15.16
CA ASP A 200 19.03 -29.47 -16.43
C ASP A 200 17.74 -28.69 -16.76
N GLY A 201 17.19 -28.91 -17.96
CA GLY A 201 15.95 -28.29 -18.41
C GLY A 201 15.99 -26.76 -18.53
N ALA A 202 14.81 -26.13 -18.49
CA ALA A 202 14.65 -24.69 -18.67
C ALA A 202 15.40 -23.86 -17.61
N ILE A 203 15.43 -24.34 -16.35
CA ILE A 203 16.21 -23.70 -15.28
C ILE A 203 17.70 -23.76 -15.63
N GLY A 204 18.19 -24.92 -16.07
CA GLY A 204 19.58 -25.13 -16.48
C GLY A 204 20.01 -24.28 -17.68
N GLU A 205 19.15 -24.16 -18.68
CA GLU A 205 19.35 -23.29 -19.84
C GLU A 205 19.47 -21.83 -19.42
N LYS A 206 18.52 -21.35 -18.60
CA LYS A 206 18.56 -19.98 -18.07
C LYS A 206 19.80 -19.73 -17.22
N TYR A 207 20.13 -20.67 -16.33
CA TYR A 207 21.31 -20.57 -15.48
C TYR A 207 22.60 -20.44 -16.30
N ARG A 208 22.77 -21.24 -17.36
CA ARG A 208 23.90 -21.11 -18.29
C ARG A 208 23.90 -19.77 -19.02
N ALA A 209 22.74 -19.30 -19.47
CA ALA A 209 22.61 -18.02 -20.17
C ALA A 209 23.05 -16.82 -19.32
N ILE A 210 22.84 -16.87 -18.01
CA ILE A 210 23.27 -15.81 -17.08
C ILE A 210 24.71 -15.99 -16.54
N GLY A 211 25.50 -16.91 -17.11
CA GLY A 211 26.90 -17.13 -16.74
C GLY A 211 27.15 -18.29 -15.78
N GLY A 212 26.14 -19.13 -15.51
CA GLY A 212 26.25 -20.31 -14.66
C GLY A 212 26.81 -19.98 -13.28
N THR A 213 27.86 -20.70 -12.88
CA THR A 213 28.52 -20.49 -11.57
C THR A 213 29.21 -19.14 -11.39
N SER A 214 29.47 -18.43 -12.49
CA SER A 214 30.00 -17.06 -12.45
C SER A 214 28.89 -16.02 -12.31
N SER A 215 27.62 -16.43 -12.41
CA SER A 215 26.47 -15.56 -12.17
C SER A 215 26.36 -15.19 -10.67
N PRO A 216 25.60 -14.14 -10.33
CA PRO A 216 25.34 -13.79 -8.94
C PRO A 216 24.64 -14.89 -8.11
N LEU A 217 24.01 -15.88 -8.74
CA LEU A 217 23.43 -17.03 -8.04
C LEU A 217 24.51 -17.94 -7.42
N GLY A 218 25.73 -17.95 -7.96
CA GLY A 218 26.75 -18.93 -7.58
C GLY A 218 26.40 -20.32 -8.11
N PHE A 219 26.73 -21.37 -7.36
CA PHE A 219 26.50 -22.77 -7.75
C PHE A 219 25.17 -23.31 -7.19
N ALA A 220 24.60 -24.32 -7.85
CA ALA A 220 23.37 -24.98 -7.42
C ALA A 220 23.63 -25.89 -6.21
N ILE A 221 22.68 -25.94 -5.27
CA ILE A 221 22.78 -26.74 -4.03
C ILE A 221 21.84 -27.93 -4.05
N ALA A 222 20.58 -27.70 -4.41
CA ALA A 222 19.54 -28.73 -4.47
C ALA A 222 19.04 -28.92 -5.90
N GLY A 223 18.40 -30.06 -6.16
CA GLY A 223 17.66 -30.30 -7.41
C GLY A 223 16.44 -29.38 -7.57
N GLU A 224 15.57 -29.71 -8.53
CA GLU A 224 14.29 -29.01 -8.67
C GLU A 224 13.39 -29.32 -7.47
N VAL A 225 13.13 -28.32 -6.64
CA VAL A 225 12.18 -28.37 -5.51
C VAL A 225 10.95 -27.53 -5.85
N GLU A 226 9.89 -27.63 -5.04
CA GLU A 226 8.76 -26.69 -5.14
C GLU A 226 9.24 -25.24 -4.97
N GLY A 227 8.79 -24.36 -5.85
CA GLY A 227 9.19 -22.96 -5.85
C GLY A 227 8.42 -22.10 -4.84
N PRO A 228 8.69 -20.79 -4.80
CA PRO A 228 8.15 -19.88 -3.78
C PRO A 228 6.63 -19.66 -3.87
N VAL A 229 6.00 -20.04 -4.99
CA VAL A 229 4.56 -19.94 -5.20
C VAL A 229 3.99 -21.27 -5.69
N ALA A 230 2.73 -21.54 -5.39
CA ALA A 230 2.07 -22.79 -5.78
C ALA A 230 2.18 -23.04 -7.30
N GLY A 231 2.59 -24.26 -7.69
CA GLY A 231 2.79 -24.65 -9.08
C GLY A 231 4.09 -24.16 -9.74
N SER A 232 4.93 -23.41 -9.01
CA SER A 232 6.31 -23.14 -9.46
C SER A 232 7.27 -24.25 -9.00
N ARG A 233 8.37 -24.41 -9.74
CA ARG A 233 9.53 -25.21 -9.34
C ARG A 233 10.76 -24.32 -9.31
N MET A 234 11.78 -24.67 -8.54
CA MET A 234 13.01 -23.90 -8.48
C MET A 234 14.22 -24.76 -8.23
N THR A 235 15.38 -24.23 -8.61
CA THR A 235 16.67 -24.68 -8.06
C THR A 235 17.16 -23.67 -7.04
N VAL A 236 17.60 -24.16 -5.88
CA VAL A 236 18.25 -23.34 -4.85
C VAL A 236 19.73 -23.21 -5.17
N PHE A 237 20.22 -21.98 -5.18
CA PHE A 237 21.63 -21.67 -5.40
C PHE A 237 22.25 -21.10 -4.14
N ASN A 238 23.58 -21.09 -4.11
CA ASN A 238 24.35 -20.59 -2.96
C ASN A 238 24.02 -19.15 -2.56
N LYS A 239 23.61 -18.30 -3.51
CA LYS A 239 23.40 -16.86 -3.29
C LYS A 239 22.05 -16.33 -3.82
N GLY A 240 21.10 -17.23 -4.08
CA GLY A 240 19.77 -16.86 -4.59
C GLY A 240 18.96 -18.07 -5.03
N MET A 241 17.91 -17.82 -5.82
CA MET A 241 17.05 -18.86 -6.39
C MET A 241 16.73 -18.58 -7.85
N LEU A 242 16.41 -19.64 -8.59
CA LEU A 242 15.89 -19.55 -9.95
C LEU A 242 14.55 -20.29 -10.04
N PRO A 243 13.43 -19.60 -9.70
CA PRO A 243 12.10 -20.11 -9.94
C PRO A 243 11.79 -20.22 -11.43
N TRP A 244 10.98 -21.22 -11.78
CA TRP A 244 10.38 -21.42 -13.08
C TRP A 244 8.88 -21.63 -12.95
N THR A 245 8.13 -21.09 -13.91
CA THR A 245 6.72 -21.42 -14.13
C THR A 245 6.47 -21.68 -15.61
N ALA A 246 5.43 -22.44 -15.94
CA ALA A 246 5.05 -22.66 -17.32
C ALA A 246 4.60 -21.38 -18.04
N GLN A 247 4.11 -20.38 -17.30
CA GLN A 247 3.60 -19.12 -17.86
C GLN A 247 4.70 -18.07 -18.09
N TYR A 248 5.74 -18.05 -17.24
CA TYR A 248 6.73 -16.98 -17.20
C TYR A 248 8.18 -17.46 -17.35
N ASP A 249 8.41 -18.74 -17.67
CA ASP A 249 9.74 -19.33 -17.75
C ASP A 249 10.58 -19.15 -16.46
N ALA A 250 11.90 -19.26 -16.58
CA ALA A 250 12.84 -19.17 -15.47
C ALA A 250 13.39 -17.75 -15.32
N HIS A 251 13.24 -17.16 -14.14
CA HIS A 251 13.73 -15.82 -13.81
C HIS A 251 14.44 -15.79 -12.45
N PRO A 252 15.70 -15.34 -12.36
CA PRO A 252 16.48 -15.40 -11.13
C PRO A 252 16.01 -14.36 -10.13
N ILE A 253 15.91 -14.73 -8.85
CA ILE A 253 15.82 -13.78 -7.73
C ILE A 253 17.16 -13.83 -7.01
N MET A 254 17.95 -12.77 -7.15
CA MET A 254 19.37 -12.75 -6.75
C MET A 254 19.78 -11.40 -6.15
N SER A 255 20.98 -11.37 -5.57
CA SER A 255 21.64 -10.15 -5.07
C SER A 255 20.76 -9.37 -4.08
N ASP A 256 20.60 -8.06 -4.31
CA ASP A 256 19.84 -7.18 -3.43
C ASP A 256 18.36 -7.55 -3.37
N VAL A 257 17.74 -7.92 -4.51
CA VAL A 257 16.31 -8.28 -4.54
C VAL A 257 16.07 -9.54 -3.72
N TRP A 258 16.97 -10.52 -3.82
CA TRP A 258 16.91 -11.71 -2.97
C TRP A 258 17.00 -11.38 -1.48
N SER A 259 17.92 -10.49 -1.10
CA SER A 259 18.11 -10.07 0.28
C SER A 259 16.86 -9.43 0.90
N HIS A 260 16.04 -8.77 0.08
CA HIS A 260 14.76 -8.17 0.48
C HIS A 260 13.60 -9.18 0.45
N TYR A 261 13.49 -9.97 -0.62
CA TYR A 261 12.39 -10.90 -0.87
C TYR A 261 12.37 -12.11 0.08
N ARG A 262 13.55 -12.62 0.47
CA ARG A 262 13.66 -13.94 1.11
C ARG A 262 13.09 -14.02 2.53
N TYR A 263 13.00 -12.92 3.26
CA TYR A 263 12.58 -12.94 4.67
C TYR A 263 11.08 -12.75 4.89
N SER A 264 10.35 -12.20 3.90
CA SER A 264 8.94 -11.86 4.07
C SER A 264 8.05 -12.85 3.34
N GLN A 265 7.48 -13.82 4.06
CA GLN A 265 6.52 -14.77 3.47
C GLN A 265 5.31 -14.06 2.86
N SER A 266 4.74 -13.09 3.57
CA SER A 266 3.59 -12.33 3.08
C SER A 266 3.91 -11.58 1.79
N LEU A 267 5.11 -11.00 1.66
CA LEU A 267 5.53 -10.35 0.41
C LEU A 267 5.54 -11.34 -0.76
N ARG A 268 6.04 -12.56 -0.56
CA ARG A 268 6.09 -13.60 -1.61
C ARG A 268 4.69 -14.00 -2.06
N GLU A 269 3.78 -14.19 -1.11
CA GLU A 269 2.39 -14.54 -1.38
C GLU A 269 1.66 -13.42 -2.14
N LEU A 270 1.96 -12.15 -1.83
CA LEU A 270 1.34 -10.98 -2.46
C LEU A 270 1.91 -10.65 -3.86
N MET A 271 3.18 -10.98 -4.12
CA MET A 271 3.86 -10.68 -5.39
C MET A 271 3.53 -11.70 -6.50
N GLY A 272 3.26 -12.95 -6.13
CA GLY A 272 3.07 -14.03 -7.10
C GLY A 272 4.38 -14.47 -7.77
N PRO A 273 4.33 -15.25 -8.86
CA PRO A 273 5.52 -15.69 -9.57
C PRO A 273 6.30 -14.52 -10.16
N VAL A 274 7.63 -14.64 -10.15
CA VAL A 274 8.55 -13.70 -10.82
C VAL A 274 8.37 -13.77 -12.34
N THR A 275 8.34 -12.62 -13.00
CA THR A 275 8.06 -12.50 -14.45
C THR A 275 9.16 -11.77 -15.21
N SER A 276 10.25 -11.40 -14.53
CA SER A 276 11.43 -10.83 -15.17
C SER A 276 12.70 -11.15 -14.39
N ASP A 277 13.83 -11.11 -15.09
CA ASP A 277 15.13 -10.94 -14.43
C ASP A 277 15.17 -9.57 -13.72
N PRO A 278 16.05 -9.36 -12.73
CA PRO A 278 16.33 -8.04 -12.20
C PRO A 278 16.92 -7.14 -13.30
N TYR A 279 16.43 -5.91 -13.42
CA TYR A 279 16.87 -4.93 -14.41
C TYR A 279 17.00 -3.54 -13.80
N THR A 280 17.75 -2.66 -14.46
CA THR A 280 17.83 -1.24 -14.06
C THR A 280 17.07 -0.38 -15.06
N ALA A 281 16.11 0.40 -14.58
CA ALA A 281 15.38 1.39 -15.37
C ALA A 281 15.08 2.62 -14.51
N ASN A 282 15.12 3.81 -15.13
CA ASN A 282 14.86 5.08 -14.44
C ASN A 282 15.75 5.31 -13.18
N GLY A 283 17.01 4.85 -13.23
CA GLY A 283 17.94 4.95 -12.11
C GLY A 283 17.64 4.03 -10.92
N ALA A 284 16.71 3.09 -11.06
CA ALA A 284 16.29 2.16 -10.01
C ALA A 284 16.49 0.70 -10.43
N LEU A 285 16.89 -0.16 -9.49
CA LEU A 285 16.87 -1.62 -9.65
C LEU A 285 15.43 -2.10 -9.49
N GLN A 286 14.93 -2.86 -10.45
CA GLN A 286 13.54 -3.32 -10.49
C GLN A 286 13.48 -4.81 -10.80
N GLN A 287 12.44 -5.48 -10.29
CA GLN A 287 12.07 -6.84 -10.69
C GLN A 287 10.56 -7.01 -10.70
N ASN A 288 10.04 -7.55 -11.80
CA ASN A 288 8.61 -7.76 -12.00
C ASN A 288 8.16 -9.12 -11.48
N PHE A 289 6.96 -9.12 -10.92
CA PHE A 289 6.21 -10.28 -10.51
C PHE A 289 4.78 -10.17 -11.07
N ALA A 290 4.04 -11.27 -11.05
CA ALA A 290 2.73 -11.32 -11.69
C ALA A 290 1.73 -10.32 -11.10
N THR A 291 1.79 -10.08 -9.78
CA THR A 291 0.89 -9.17 -9.06
C THR A 291 1.63 -8.05 -8.34
N GLY A 292 2.89 -7.79 -8.71
CA GLY A 292 3.66 -6.71 -8.10
C GLY A 292 5.00 -6.42 -8.75
N ARG A 293 5.69 -5.43 -8.20
CA ARG A 293 7.05 -5.05 -8.57
C ARG A 293 7.82 -4.66 -7.33
N ILE A 294 9.04 -5.18 -7.21
CA ILE A 294 10.03 -4.73 -6.24
C ILE A 294 10.89 -3.68 -6.93
N THR A 295 10.98 -2.48 -6.32
CA THR A 295 11.80 -1.38 -6.82
C THR A 295 12.76 -0.93 -5.72
N ARG A 296 14.05 -0.81 -6.03
CA ARG A 296 15.05 -0.18 -5.18
C ARG A 296 15.53 1.12 -5.82
N SER A 297 15.26 2.24 -5.18
CA SER A 297 15.68 3.58 -5.62
C SER A 297 16.27 4.36 -4.45
N ASN A 298 17.43 5.00 -4.65
CA ASN A 298 18.13 5.76 -3.61
C ASN A 298 18.36 4.93 -2.32
N GLY A 299 18.67 3.65 -2.46
CA GLY A 299 18.90 2.72 -1.35
C GLY A 299 17.65 2.14 -0.69
N ASN A 300 16.47 2.72 -0.94
CA ASN A 300 15.20 2.34 -0.32
C ASN A 300 14.39 1.35 -1.17
N TRP A 301 13.66 0.45 -0.52
CA TRP A 301 12.74 -0.50 -1.14
C TRP A 301 11.32 0.06 -1.22
N ASN A 302 10.74 -0.02 -2.42
CA ASN A 302 9.44 0.53 -2.78
C ASN A 302 8.59 -0.53 -3.46
N ASP A 303 8.06 -1.44 -2.65
CA ASP A 303 7.25 -2.56 -3.11
C ASP A 303 5.83 -2.09 -3.44
N VAL A 304 5.36 -2.46 -4.63
CA VAL A 304 4.00 -2.19 -5.08
C VAL A 304 3.37 -3.51 -5.49
N TYR A 305 2.24 -3.88 -4.89
CA TYR A 305 1.57 -5.16 -5.15
C TYR A 305 0.04 -5.01 -5.12
N GLY A 306 -0.67 -6.11 -5.45
CA GLY A 306 -2.11 -6.20 -5.31
C GLY A 306 -2.90 -5.18 -6.13
N ARG A 307 -3.95 -4.60 -5.53
CA ARG A 307 -4.86 -3.66 -6.20
C ARG A 307 -4.18 -2.35 -6.58
N ILE A 308 -3.23 -1.88 -5.78
CA ILE A 308 -2.44 -0.69 -6.10
C ILE A 308 -1.56 -0.96 -7.32
N PHE A 309 -0.89 -2.12 -7.38
CA PHE A 309 -0.09 -2.49 -8.55
C PHE A 309 -0.94 -2.66 -9.81
N ALA A 310 -2.12 -3.27 -9.71
CA ALA A 310 -3.04 -3.38 -10.84
C ALA A 310 -3.42 -2.00 -11.40
N ARG A 311 -3.72 -1.03 -10.51
CA ARG A 311 -3.99 0.35 -10.91
C ARG A 311 -2.76 1.02 -11.52
N TRP A 312 -1.59 0.89 -10.91
CA TRP A 312 -0.35 1.48 -11.43
C TRP A 312 0.04 0.90 -12.80
N SER A 313 -0.22 -0.39 -13.02
CA SER A 313 0.00 -1.06 -14.31
C SER A 313 -0.91 -0.52 -15.41
N ALA A 314 -2.15 -0.14 -15.09
CA ALA A 314 -3.04 0.54 -16.02
C ALA A 314 -2.57 1.96 -16.39
N PHE A 315 -1.62 2.53 -15.64
CA PHE A 315 -0.95 3.81 -15.92
C PHE A 315 0.44 3.64 -16.53
N ASP A 316 0.71 2.54 -17.25
CA ASP A 316 2.01 2.25 -17.89
C ASP A 316 3.20 2.23 -16.90
N THR A 317 2.91 1.91 -15.63
CA THR A 317 3.91 1.75 -14.56
C THR A 317 4.88 2.94 -14.44
N ASP A 318 6.18 2.69 -14.45
CA ASP A 318 7.23 3.71 -14.29
C ASP A 318 7.47 4.56 -15.56
N ARG A 319 6.78 4.27 -16.66
CA ARG A 319 6.81 5.06 -17.90
C ARG A 319 5.69 6.09 -17.98
N GLY A 320 4.61 5.91 -17.23
CA GLY A 320 3.48 6.83 -17.22
C GLY A 320 3.62 7.98 -16.21
N LEU A 321 2.54 8.75 -16.08
CA LEU A 321 2.50 10.01 -15.32
C LEU A 321 2.83 9.87 -13.83
N LEU A 322 2.64 8.68 -13.24
CA LEU A 322 2.98 8.43 -11.85
C LEU A 322 4.48 8.21 -11.65
N GLY A 323 5.18 7.63 -12.62
CA GLY A 323 6.60 7.31 -12.52
C GLY A 323 6.91 6.21 -11.49
N ILE A 324 8.17 6.18 -11.02
CA ILE A 324 8.65 5.17 -10.05
C ILE A 324 8.00 5.35 -8.66
N PRO A 325 7.77 4.25 -7.92
CA PRO A 325 7.30 4.33 -6.54
C PRO A 325 8.38 4.89 -5.62
N THR A 326 7.97 5.70 -4.65
CA THR A 326 8.84 6.34 -3.65
C THR A 326 8.59 5.81 -2.24
N THR A 327 7.57 4.96 -2.07
CA THR A 327 7.33 4.20 -0.85
C THR A 327 6.92 2.77 -1.18
N SER A 328 7.19 1.84 -0.25
CA SER A 328 6.39 0.62 -0.15
C SER A 328 4.96 0.94 0.30
N GLU A 329 4.06 -0.05 0.27
CA GLU A 329 2.66 0.15 0.66
C GLU A 329 2.54 0.52 2.16
N ILE A 330 2.04 1.72 2.44
CA ILE A 330 1.87 2.27 3.79
C ILE A 330 0.39 2.55 4.10
N ASP A 331 0.07 2.88 5.34
CA ASP A 331 -1.27 3.29 5.74
C ASP A 331 -1.67 4.62 5.07
N GLY A 332 -2.93 4.67 4.59
CA GLY A 332 -3.52 5.85 4.01
C GLY A 332 -4.11 6.82 5.04
N PRO A 333 -4.66 7.97 4.60
CA PRO A 333 -5.17 9.04 5.48
C PRO A 333 -6.48 8.68 6.20
N VAL A 334 -7.23 7.71 5.67
CA VAL A 334 -8.49 7.21 6.24
C VAL A 334 -8.23 5.82 6.83
N ALA A 335 -8.82 5.54 8.00
CA ALA A 335 -8.62 4.26 8.69
C ALA A 335 -8.98 3.07 7.78
N GLY A 336 -8.08 2.08 7.69
CA GLY A 336 -8.25 0.91 6.82
C GLY A 336 -7.89 1.12 5.35
N SER A 337 -7.49 2.33 4.94
CA SER A 337 -6.96 2.58 3.60
C SER A 337 -5.45 2.34 3.54
N ARG A 338 -4.95 2.01 2.35
CA ARG A 338 -3.53 1.81 2.04
C ARG A 338 -3.13 2.69 0.87
N MET A 339 -1.83 2.97 0.76
CA MET A 339 -1.30 3.76 -0.36
C MET A 339 0.14 3.43 -0.70
N ASN A 340 0.50 3.69 -1.96
CA ASN A 340 1.87 3.92 -2.38
C ASN A 340 1.98 5.36 -2.91
N ARG A 341 3.10 6.02 -2.59
CA ARG A 341 3.50 7.26 -3.25
C ARG A 341 4.40 6.96 -4.44
N PHE A 342 4.30 7.81 -5.44
CA PHE A 342 5.07 7.77 -6.67
C PHE A 342 5.65 9.16 -6.94
N ALA A 343 6.68 9.25 -7.79
CA ALA A 343 7.32 10.51 -8.12
C ALA A 343 6.33 11.58 -8.64
N GLY A 344 5.31 11.15 -9.40
CA GLY A 344 4.28 12.01 -9.97
C GLY A 344 2.91 11.94 -9.27
N GLY A 345 2.75 11.23 -8.15
CA GLY A 345 1.42 11.15 -7.55
C GLY A 345 1.28 10.13 -6.43
N THR A 346 0.05 9.69 -6.19
CA THR A 346 -0.25 8.68 -5.17
C THR A 346 -1.37 7.79 -5.68
N ILE A 347 -1.29 6.50 -5.38
CA ILE A 347 -2.47 5.62 -5.50
C ILE A 347 -2.94 5.27 -4.10
N LEU A 348 -4.22 5.52 -3.84
CA LEU A 348 -4.92 5.17 -2.61
C LEU A 348 -5.84 3.99 -2.88
N TRP A 349 -5.91 3.05 -1.95
CA TRP A 349 -6.82 1.91 -2.00
C TRP A 349 -7.58 1.77 -0.68
N SER A 350 -8.84 1.37 -0.77
CA SER A 350 -9.60 0.84 0.35
C SER A 350 -10.55 -0.26 -0.14
N PRO A 351 -11.04 -1.14 0.75
CA PRO A 351 -12.10 -2.09 0.39
C PRO A 351 -13.37 -1.44 -0.16
N GLN A 352 -13.65 -0.18 0.21
CA GLN A 352 -14.87 0.55 -0.17
C GLN A 352 -14.74 1.28 -1.51
N THR A 353 -13.54 1.81 -1.82
CA THR A 353 -13.33 2.65 -2.99
C THR A 353 -12.53 1.98 -4.09
N ASP A 354 -11.89 0.83 -3.83
CA ASP A 354 -10.84 0.28 -4.70
C ASP A 354 -9.67 1.25 -4.90
N ALA A 355 -8.69 0.86 -5.71
CA ALA A 355 -7.47 1.61 -5.95
C ALA A 355 -7.71 2.72 -6.97
N HIS A 356 -7.41 3.97 -6.61
CA HIS A 356 -7.51 5.14 -7.48
C HIS A 356 -6.27 6.01 -7.38
N ALA A 357 -5.82 6.53 -8.52
CA ALA A 357 -4.69 7.43 -8.62
C ALA A 357 -5.13 8.88 -8.40
N LEU A 358 -4.36 9.61 -7.61
CA LEU A 358 -4.29 11.07 -7.61
C LEU A 358 -3.12 11.45 -8.52
N LEU A 359 -3.40 12.09 -9.66
CA LEU A 359 -2.35 12.54 -10.59
C LEU A 359 -1.71 13.84 -10.07
N PRO A 360 -0.59 14.32 -10.65
CA PRO A 360 0.28 15.30 -10.00
C PRO A 360 -0.43 16.53 -9.43
N GLY A 361 -1.39 17.10 -10.18
CA GLY A 361 -2.13 18.29 -9.80
C GLY A 361 -3.01 18.09 -8.56
N ILE A 362 -3.92 17.11 -8.60
CA ILE A 362 -4.82 16.82 -7.47
C ILE A 362 -4.04 16.21 -6.31
N SER A 363 -3.02 15.39 -6.56
CA SER A 363 -2.14 14.82 -5.53
C SER A 363 -1.44 15.92 -4.73
N ALA A 364 -0.83 16.89 -5.40
CA ALA A 364 -0.15 18.01 -4.74
C ALA A 364 -1.12 18.82 -3.85
N TRP A 365 -2.32 19.11 -4.35
CA TRP A 365 -3.37 19.76 -3.56
C TRP A 365 -3.76 18.93 -2.34
N TYR A 366 -4.09 17.65 -2.52
CA TYR A 366 -4.57 16.76 -1.45
C TYR A 366 -3.56 16.62 -0.30
N TRP A 367 -2.27 16.57 -0.63
CA TRP A 367 -1.20 16.47 0.36
C TRP A 367 -0.85 17.80 1.03
N ASN A 368 -1.26 18.94 0.47
CA ASN A 368 -1.11 20.25 1.11
C ASN A 368 -2.21 20.55 2.16
N LEU A 369 -3.28 19.75 2.19
CA LEU A 369 -4.35 19.90 3.18
C LEU A 369 -3.93 19.50 4.59
N SER A 370 -4.70 19.89 5.60
CA SER A 370 -4.52 19.34 6.95
C SER A 370 -4.93 17.86 7.01
N ALA A 371 -4.47 17.13 8.01
CA ALA A 371 -4.90 15.74 8.21
C ALA A 371 -6.41 15.64 8.49
N THR A 372 -6.98 16.63 9.17
CA THR A 372 -8.42 16.72 9.43
C THR A 372 -9.20 16.92 8.14
N ASP A 373 -8.75 17.84 7.28
CA ASP A 373 -9.43 18.09 5.99
C ASP A 373 -9.35 16.87 5.08
N ARG A 374 -8.18 16.20 5.00
CA ARG A 374 -8.08 14.94 4.24
C ARG A 374 -9.07 13.87 4.71
N ARG A 375 -9.37 13.80 6.01
CA ARG A 375 -10.37 12.85 6.53
C ARG A 375 -11.80 13.23 6.17
N ILE A 376 -12.11 14.52 6.13
CA ILE A 376 -13.44 15.03 5.73
C ILE A 376 -13.67 14.79 4.23
N ILE A 377 -12.65 15.09 3.41
CA ILE A 377 -12.68 14.89 1.96
C ILE A 377 -12.69 13.39 1.63
N GLY A 378 -11.92 12.62 2.39
CA GLY A 378 -11.83 11.17 2.31
C GLY A 378 -11.02 10.69 1.11
N LEU A 379 -11.46 9.58 0.50
CA LEU A 379 -10.72 8.85 -0.52
C LEU A 379 -11.31 9.07 -1.92
N PRO A 380 -10.48 9.01 -2.98
CA PRO A 380 -10.97 9.05 -4.34
C PRO A 380 -11.85 7.82 -4.66
N THR A 381 -12.96 8.04 -5.37
CA THR A 381 -13.90 7.02 -5.86
C THR A 381 -13.92 6.91 -7.39
N SER A 382 -13.15 7.76 -8.08
CA SER A 382 -12.96 7.71 -9.52
C SER A 382 -11.49 7.98 -9.91
N GLY A 383 -11.12 7.69 -11.15
CA GLY A 383 -9.97 8.36 -11.77
C GLY A 383 -10.31 9.81 -12.12
N GLU A 384 -9.31 10.61 -12.50
CA GLU A 384 -9.53 11.93 -13.09
C GLU A 384 -10.23 11.79 -14.45
N TYR A 385 -11.27 12.60 -14.68
CA TYR A 385 -12.04 12.58 -15.93
C TYR A 385 -12.32 14.00 -16.43
N ALA A 386 -12.51 14.13 -17.75
CA ALA A 386 -12.73 15.42 -18.39
C ALA A 386 -14.11 15.99 -18.08
N VAL A 387 -14.17 17.31 -17.84
CA VAL A 387 -15.40 18.10 -17.72
C VAL A 387 -15.27 19.38 -18.55
N ARG A 388 -16.37 20.11 -18.77
CA ARG A 388 -16.31 21.38 -19.48
C ARG A 388 -15.38 22.35 -18.76
N GLY A 389 -14.27 22.71 -19.41
CA GLY A 389 -13.30 23.67 -18.91
C GLY A 389 -12.21 23.10 -17.99
N GLY A 390 -12.16 21.79 -17.72
CA GLY A 390 -11.10 21.23 -16.87
C GLY A 390 -11.24 19.73 -16.63
N LEU A 391 -10.70 19.27 -15.50
CA LEU A 391 -10.81 17.90 -15.01
C LEU A 391 -11.64 17.86 -13.73
N ALA A 392 -12.20 16.70 -13.43
CA ALA A 392 -12.82 16.42 -12.14
C ALA A 392 -12.40 15.04 -11.64
N GLN A 393 -12.47 14.86 -10.32
CA GLN A 393 -12.32 13.57 -9.66
C GLN A 393 -13.27 13.48 -8.48
N ASP A 394 -13.86 12.30 -8.33
CA ASP A 394 -14.84 12.02 -7.28
C ASP A 394 -14.13 11.51 -6.03
N PHE A 395 -14.62 11.97 -4.88
CA PHE A 395 -14.17 11.58 -3.56
C PHE A 395 -15.38 11.19 -2.70
N THR A 396 -15.15 10.40 -1.66
CA THR A 396 -16.22 10.04 -0.71
C THR A 396 -16.88 11.26 -0.07
N GLY A 397 -16.14 12.35 0.10
CA GLY A 397 -16.63 13.61 0.68
C GLY A 397 -17.13 14.63 -0.33
N GLY A 398 -17.05 14.39 -1.65
CA GLY A 398 -17.50 15.37 -2.65
C GLY A 398 -16.75 15.24 -3.98
N LYS A 399 -16.61 16.35 -4.70
CA LYS A 399 -15.95 16.37 -6.01
C LYS A 399 -14.87 17.45 -6.08
N VAL A 400 -13.71 17.08 -6.58
CA VAL A 400 -12.58 17.98 -6.80
C VAL A 400 -12.53 18.32 -8.28
N TYR A 401 -12.44 19.60 -8.59
CA TYR A 401 -12.30 20.13 -9.94
C TYR A 401 -10.91 20.72 -10.09
N TRP A 402 -10.24 20.41 -11.19
CA TRP A 402 -8.89 20.88 -11.48
C TRP A 402 -8.85 21.63 -12.81
N ARG A 403 -8.29 22.85 -12.79
CA ARG A 403 -8.07 23.68 -13.98
C ARG A 403 -6.91 24.63 -13.74
N ASP A 404 -6.04 24.79 -14.74
CA ASP A 404 -4.94 25.77 -14.74
C ASP A 404 -4.08 25.72 -13.46
N GLY A 405 -3.72 24.52 -13.00
CA GLY A 405 -2.88 24.31 -11.81
C GLY A 405 -3.61 24.50 -10.46
N ARG A 406 -4.93 24.72 -10.47
CA ARG A 406 -5.73 24.92 -9.25
C ARG A 406 -6.77 23.80 -9.09
N ALA A 407 -6.72 23.14 -7.94
CA ALA A 407 -7.78 22.24 -7.50
C ALA A 407 -8.75 22.99 -6.56
N VAL A 408 -10.05 22.82 -6.78
CA VAL A 408 -11.12 23.34 -5.93
C VAL A 408 -12.09 22.23 -5.61
N MET A 409 -12.52 22.15 -4.35
CA MET A 409 -13.46 21.12 -3.92
C MET A 409 -14.84 21.70 -3.68
N VAL A 410 -15.86 20.99 -4.15
CA VAL A 410 -17.27 21.27 -3.90
C VAL A 410 -17.90 20.04 -3.27
N TYR A 411 -18.62 20.22 -2.17
CA TYR A 411 -19.22 19.13 -1.40
C TYR A 411 -20.58 19.50 -0.80
N GLY A 412 -21.24 18.50 -0.20
CA GLY A 412 -22.50 18.67 0.53
C GLY A 412 -23.62 19.30 -0.29
N ALA A 413 -24.50 20.05 0.38
CA ALA A 413 -25.68 20.65 -0.24
C ALA A 413 -25.34 21.63 -1.38
N ILE A 414 -24.17 22.29 -1.34
CA ILE A 414 -23.71 23.14 -2.44
C ILE A 414 -23.38 22.30 -3.67
N ALA A 415 -22.71 21.15 -3.51
CA ALA A 415 -22.44 20.23 -4.60
C ALA A 415 -23.73 19.67 -5.21
N ASP A 416 -24.70 19.26 -4.38
CA ASP A 416 -25.99 18.75 -4.84
C ASP A 416 -26.71 19.80 -5.69
N ARG A 417 -26.73 21.06 -5.22
CA ARG A 417 -27.32 22.16 -5.97
C ARG A 417 -26.56 22.42 -7.27
N TYR A 418 -25.23 22.47 -7.23
CA TYR A 418 -24.41 22.68 -8.42
C TYR A 418 -24.63 21.60 -9.48
N HIS A 419 -24.72 20.33 -9.05
CA HIS A 419 -24.99 19.21 -9.94
C HIS A 419 -26.40 19.31 -10.55
N SER A 420 -27.41 19.67 -9.76
CA SER A 420 -28.78 19.89 -10.26
C SER A 420 -28.88 21.00 -11.33
N LEU A 421 -27.92 21.92 -11.34
CA LEU A 421 -27.81 23.01 -12.30
C LEU A 421 -26.92 22.68 -13.52
N GLY A 422 -26.49 21.42 -13.67
CA GLY A 422 -25.68 20.95 -14.79
C GLY A 422 -24.16 21.01 -14.57
N GLY A 423 -23.71 21.33 -13.36
CA GLY A 423 -22.28 21.39 -13.01
C GLY A 423 -21.49 22.32 -13.93
N PRO A 424 -20.26 21.95 -14.35
CA PRO A 424 -19.43 22.79 -15.22
C PRO A 424 -20.04 23.09 -16.59
N SER A 425 -20.98 22.26 -17.05
CA SER A 425 -21.70 22.44 -18.31
C SER A 425 -22.89 23.38 -18.19
N GLY A 426 -23.34 23.67 -16.97
CA GLY A 426 -24.43 24.60 -16.69
C GLY A 426 -24.00 26.07 -16.67
N ASN A 427 -24.96 26.96 -16.44
CA ASN A 427 -24.75 28.41 -16.51
C ASN A 427 -23.83 28.97 -15.42
N LEU A 428 -23.60 28.23 -14.32
CA LEU A 428 -22.63 28.63 -13.28
C LEU A 428 -21.20 28.44 -13.80
N GLY A 429 -20.99 27.49 -14.73
CA GLY A 429 -19.68 27.14 -15.24
C GLY A 429 -18.78 26.56 -14.14
N PHE A 430 -17.47 26.73 -14.29
CA PHE A 430 -16.46 26.06 -13.46
C PHE A 430 -16.32 26.73 -12.07
N PRO A 431 -16.14 25.96 -10.98
CA PRO A 431 -15.89 26.54 -9.65
C PRO A 431 -14.55 27.28 -9.59
N THR A 432 -14.51 28.43 -8.91
CA THR A 432 -13.32 29.29 -8.77
C THR A 432 -12.80 29.36 -7.34
N SER A 433 -13.61 28.97 -6.35
CA SER A 433 -13.22 28.84 -4.95
C SER A 433 -13.56 27.45 -4.42
N SER A 434 -12.87 27.02 -3.36
CA SER A 434 -13.44 26.03 -2.44
C SER A 434 -14.52 26.69 -1.57
N GLU A 435 -15.29 25.89 -0.83
CA GLU A 435 -16.28 26.43 0.10
C GLU A 435 -15.64 27.30 1.20
N PHE A 436 -16.20 28.48 1.46
CA PHE A 436 -15.74 29.39 2.51
C PHE A 436 -16.92 29.95 3.33
N ALA A 437 -16.64 30.42 4.54
CA ALA A 437 -17.65 31.05 5.40
C ALA A 437 -18.06 32.43 4.85
N PHE A 438 -19.36 32.68 4.76
CA PHE A 438 -19.89 33.94 4.22
C PHE A 438 -21.26 34.26 4.83
N ASN A 439 -21.44 35.47 5.39
CA ASN A 439 -22.70 35.95 5.99
C ASN A 439 -23.41 34.92 6.89
N ARG A 440 -22.67 34.34 7.86
CA ARG A 440 -23.14 33.29 8.79
C ARG A 440 -23.56 31.96 8.13
N GLY A 441 -23.31 31.82 6.84
CA GLY A 441 -23.45 30.59 6.08
C GLY A 441 -22.16 30.21 5.37
N ARG A 442 -22.31 29.57 4.22
CA ARG A 442 -21.23 29.07 3.37
C ARG A 442 -21.45 29.52 1.93
N ALA A 443 -20.38 29.67 1.17
CA ALA A 443 -20.48 29.99 -0.24
C ALA A 443 -19.38 29.32 -1.07
N VAL A 444 -19.69 29.09 -2.35
CA VAL A 444 -18.74 28.71 -3.39
C VAL A 444 -18.94 29.65 -4.57
N ASP A 445 -17.84 30.17 -5.10
CA ASP A 445 -17.84 30.99 -6.30
C ASP A 445 -17.65 30.13 -7.55
N PHE A 446 -18.32 30.53 -8.62
CA PHE A 446 -18.25 29.93 -9.95
C PHE A 446 -18.05 31.02 -10.99
N THR A 447 -17.59 30.65 -12.19
CA THR A 447 -17.36 31.62 -13.27
C THR A 447 -18.59 32.44 -13.67
N GLY A 448 -19.80 31.90 -13.49
CA GLY A 448 -21.07 32.52 -13.84
C GLY A 448 -21.97 32.88 -12.66
N GLY A 449 -21.45 32.88 -11.43
CA GLY A 449 -22.27 33.18 -10.24
C GLY A 449 -21.73 32.61 -8.93
N GLY A 450 -22.60 32.45 -7.96
CA GLY A 450 -22.26 31.88 -6.65
C GLY A 450 -23.37 30.95 -6.14
N ILE A 451 -23.01 29.97 -5.32
CA ILE A 451 -23.97 29.20 -4.53
C ILE A 451 -23.70 29.48 -3.05
N TYR A 452 -24.76 29.76 -2.32
CA TYR A 452 -24.77 30.12 -0.91
C TYR A 452 -25.60 29.11 -0.15
N TRP A 453 -25.12 28.69 1.02
CA TRP A 453 -25.82 27.76 1.88
C TRP A 453 -26.00 28.34 3.28
N SER A 454 -27.18 28.12 3.85
CA SER A 454 -27.44 28.30 5.28
C SER A 454 -28.32 27.17 5.81
N PRO A 455 -28.30 26.89 7.12
CA PRO A 455 -29.24 25.94 7.72
C PRO A 455 -30.72 26.30 7.49
N ALA A 456 -31.03 27.59 7.34
CA ALA A 456 -32.39 28.08 7.20
C ALA A 456 -32.94 27.94 5.77
N THR A 457 -32.08 28.05 4.75
CA THR A 457 -32.51 28.19 3.34
C THR A 457 -32.01 27.07 2.43
N GLY A 458 -31.11 26.22 2.92
CA GLY A 458 -30.38 25.28 2.08
C GLY A 458 -29.49 26.00 1.07
N ALA A 459 -29.09 25.30 0.01
CA ALA A 459 -28.21 25.83 -1.02
C ALA A 459 -29.01 26.59 -2.09
N GLN A 460 -28.78 27.90 -2.19
CA GLN A 460 -29.39 28.81 -3.15
C GLN A 460 -28.31 29.40 -4.06
N HIS A 461 -28.63 29.58 -5.33
CA HIS A 461 -27.67 30.05 -6.34
C HIS A 461 -28.05 31.47 -6.78
N SER A 462 -27.06 32.27 -7.18
CA SER A 462 -27.26 33.59 -7.76
C SER A 462 -26.42 33.70 -9.03
N TRP A 463 -27.03 34.20 -10.10
CA TRP A 463 -26.45 34.25 -11.44
C TRP A 463 -25.75 35.59 -11.68
N TRP A 464 -24.64 35.55 -12.42
CA TRP A 464 -24.08 36.65 -13.18
C TRP A 464 -24.24 38.04 -12.54
N GLY A 465 -25.11 38.89 -13.09
CA GLY A 465 -25.26 40.29 -12.72
C GLY A 465 -25.78 40.52 -11.30
N ILE A 466 -26.75 39.72 -10.84
CA ILE A 466 -27.24 39.81 -9.45
C ILE A 466 -26.14 39.38 -8.48
N ASN A 467 -25.45 38.28 -8.78
CA ASN A 467 -24.37 37.80 -7.93
C ASN A 467 -23.18 38.77 -7.88
N ASP A 468 -22.72 39.27 -9.04
CA ASP A 468 -21.61 40.22 -9.13
C ASP A 468 -21.94 41.52 -8.36
N PHE A 469 -23.17 42.04 -8.53
CA PHE A 469 -23.63 43.18 -7.75
C PHE A 469 -23.59 42.89 -6.24
N TYR A 470 -24.19 41.77 -5.80
CA TYR A 470 -24.24 41.40 -4.39
C TYR A 470 -22.84 41.26 -3.78
N ARG A 471 -21.91 40.64 -4.51
CA ARG A 471 -20.53 40.42 -4.07
C ARG A 471 -19.70 41.70 -3.98
N ARG A 472 -20.06 42.74 -4.72
CA ARG A 472 -19.39 44.06 -4.68
C ARG A 472 -19.97 45.02 -3.63
N GLN A 473 -21.12 44.71 -3.05
CA GLN A 473 -21.71 45.55 -2.01
C GLN A 473 -20.82 45.64 -0.76
N PRO A 474 -20.80 46.78 -0.05
CA PRO A 474 -20.14 46.89 1.24
C PRO A 474 -20.69 45.85 2.24
N THR A 475 -19.87 45.40 3.18
CA THR A 475 -20.23 44.38 4.18
C THR A 475 -21.54 44.69 4.91
N ALA A 476 -21.81 45.96 5.20
CA ALA A 476 -23.06 46.39 5.84
C ALA A 476 -24.30 46.10 4.96
N ALA A 477 -24.24 46.41 3.67
CA ALA A 477 -25.33 46.14 2.73
C ALA A 477 -25.47 44.62 2.45
N GLN A 478 -24.36 43.89 2.35
CA GLN A 478 -24.38 42.43 2.27
C GLN A 478 -25.04 41.79 3.50
N GLY A 479 -24.73 42.31 4.70
CA GLY A 479 -25.35 41.88 5.95
C GLY A 479 -26.83 42.25 6.03
N GLY A 480 -27.22 43.43 5.54
CA GLY A 480 -28.61 43.89 5.48
C GLY A 480 -29.47 43.11 4.50
N LEU A 481 -28.92 42.71 3.34
CA LEU A 481 -29.56 41.79 2.40
C LEU A 481 -29.62 40.35 2.96
N GLY A 482 -28.56 39.90 3.65
CA GLY A 482 -28.42 38.51 4.04
C GLY A 482 -28.14 37.58 2.85
N LEU A 483 -28.34 36.27 3.02
CA LEU A 483 -28.12 35.28 1.96
C LEU A 483 -29.35 35.12 1.05
N PRO A 484 -29.19 34.65 -0.20
CA PRO A 484 -30.31 34.29 -1.06
C PRO A 484 -31.21 33.23 -0.38
N VAL A 485 -32.53 33.42 -0.49
CA VAL A 485 -33.55 32.51 0.07
C VAL A 485 -34.32 31.76 -1.01
N ALA A 486 -34.23 32.20 -2.28
CA ALA A 486 -34.92 31.60 -3.41
C ALA A 486 -34.10 31.77 -4.71
N ALA A 487 -34.47 30.99 -5.71
CA ALA A 487 -33.96 31.15 -7.08
C ALA A 487 -34.42 32.48 -7.69
N GLU A 488 -33.67 32.97 -8.68
CA GLU A 488 -34.09 34.12 -9.48
C GLU A 488 -35.36 33.80 -10.28
N THR A 489 -36.29 34.74 -10.34
CA THR A 489 -37.56 34.63 -11.07
C THR A 489 -37.82 35.87 -11.91
N ASP A 490 -38.75 35.79 -12.86
CA ASP A 490 -39.26 36.99 -13.52
C ASP A 490 -40.06 37.80 -12.50
N ALA A 491 -39.78 39.11 -12.42
CA ALA A 491 -40.59 40.02 -11.64
C ALA A 491 -41.95 40.24 -12.31
N ARG A 492 -42.92 40.83 -11.60
CA ARG A 492 -44.27 41.10 -12.14
C ARG A 492 -44.31 42.29 -13.11
N VAL A 493 -43.16 42.70 -13.62
CA VAL A 493 -42.99 43.72 -14.66
C VAL A 493 -42.05 43.19 -15.75
N PRO A 494 -42.29 43.50 -17.04
CA PRO A 494 -41.51 42.97 -18.14
C PRO A 494 -40.00 43.24 -18.03
N ASN A 495 -39.19 42.36 -18.64
CA ASN A 495 -37.73 42.50 -18.76
C ASN A 495 -36.99 42.73 -17.44
N THR A 496 -37.56 42.25 -16.34
CA THR A 496 -37.01 42.43 -15.00
C THR A 496 -36.94 41.09 -14.29
N ARG A 497 -35.76 40.74 -13.82
CA ARG A 497 -35.52 39.57 -12.97
C ARG A 497 -35.43 40.02 -11.52
N VAL A 498 -35.81 39.16 -10.59
CA VAL A 498 -35.70 39.43 -9.16
C VAL A 498 -35.23 38.20 -8.41
N GLN A 499 -34.40 38.42 -7.41
CA GLN A 499 -34.02 37.42 -6.44
C GLN A 499 -34.34 37.87 -5.02
N ALA A 500 -34.93 36.97 -4.24
CA ALA A 500 -35.18 37.19 -2.83
C ALA A 500 -33.95 36.82 -1.99
N PHE A 501 -33.61 37.71 -1.06
CA PHE A 501 -32.62 37.54 -0.01
C PHE A 501 -33.31 37.64 1.35
N ALA A 502 -32.68 37.14 2.41
CA ALA A 502 -33.28 37.07 3.74
C ALA A 502 -33.81 38.42 4.27
N GLY A 503 -33.11 39.52 3.94
CA GLY A 503 -33.45 40.87 4.36
C GLY A 503 -33.94 41.80 3.24
N GLY A 504 -34.12 41.30 2.00
CA GLY A 504 -34.47 42.17 0.87
C GLY A 504 -34.61 41.47 -0.47
N GLN A 505 -34.59 42.24 -1.54
CA GLN A 505 -34.62 41.76 -2.91
C GLN A 505 -33.58 42.48 -3.76
N VAL A 506 -33.03 41.79 -4.75
CA VAL A 506 -32.21 42.38 -5.80
C VAL A 506 -32.92 42.20 -7.13
N TYR A 507 -33.11 43.30 -7.84
CA TYR A 507 -33.74 43.37 -9.15
C TYR A 507 -32.67 43.52 -10.22
N TRP A 508 -32.83 42.88 -11.37
CA TRP A 508 -31.96 43.02 -12.54
C TRP A 508 -32.77 43.37 -13.78
N PHE A 509 -32.47 44.51 -14.37
CA PHE A 509 -33.10 45.01 -15.59
C PHE A 509 -32.16 46.05 -16.23
N ASP A 510 -32.32 46.33 -17.52
CA ASP A 510 -31.50 47.32 -18.25
C ASP A 510 -29.98 47.14 -18.04
N ASN A 511 -29.54 45.87 -17.90
CA ASN A 511 -28.18 45.45 -17.57
C ASN A 511 -27.59 46.03 -16.26
N ARG A 512 -28.44 46.31 -15.27
CA ARG A 512 -28.06 46.81 -13.95
C ARG A 512 -28.81 46.06 -12.85
N ALA A 513 -28.14 45.87 -11.72
CA ALA A 513 -28.76 45.34 -10.51
C ALA A 513 -29.05 46.46 -9.52
N HIS A 514 -30.18 46.33 -8.82
CA HIS A 514 -30.64 47.26 -7.82
C HIS A 514 -31.16 46.54 -6.58
N SER A 515 -30.73 46.96 -5.40
CA SER A 515 -31.15 46.34 -4.14
C SER A 515 -32.17 47.18 -3.38
N VAL A 516 -33.13 46.50 -2.76
CA VAL A 516 -34.04 47.10 -1.78
C VAL A 516 -34.15 46.16 -0.59
N TYR A 517 -33.70 46.63 0.58
CA TYR A 517 -33.55 45.79 1.77
C TYR A 517 -33.90 46.55 3.06
N GLY A 518 -33.90 45.81 4.17
CA GLY A 518 -34.20 46.39 5.48
C GLY A 518 -35.61 46.98 5.57
N VAL A 519 -35.75 48.06 6.35
CA VAL A 519 -37.04 48.72 6.60
C VAL A 519 -37.61 49.32 5.31
N ILE A 520 -36.77 49.93 4.47
CA ILE A 520 -37.18 50.47 3.17
C ILE A 520 -37.71 49.34 2.27
N GLY A 521 -37.02 48.21 2.20
CA GLY A 521 -37.47 47.04 1.44
C GLY A 521 -38.78 46.44 1.96
N GLY A 522 -38.96 46.39 3.27
CA GLY A 522 -40.24 46.03 3.89
C GLY A 522 -41.36 46.93 3.41
N ARG A 523 -41.17 48.25 3.55
CA ARG A 523 -42.17 49.24 3.10
C ARG A 523 -42.45 49.16 1.62
N TYR A 524 -41.43 48.96 0.78
CA TYR A 524 -41.60 48.82 -0.66
C TYR A 524 -42.47 47.62 -1.02
N ARG A 525 -42.26 46.47 -0.36
CA ARG A 525 -43.11 45.28 -0.54
C ARG A 525 -44.55 45.52 -0.11
N ASP A 526 -44.78 46.21 1.00
CA ASP A 526 -46.14 46.53 1.48
C ASP A 526 -46.91 47.40 0.49
N LEU A 527 -46.21 48.21 -0.30
CA LEU A 527 -46.80 49.05 -1.36
C LEU A 527 -47.05 48.28 -2.67
N GLY A 528 -46.70 47.00 -2.73
CA GLY A 528 -46.81 46.17 -3.93
C GLY A 528 -45.50 46.03 -4.72
N ALA A 529 -44.37 46.47 -4.19
CA ALA A 529 -43.04 46.37 -4.79
C ALA A 529 -42.99 46.95 -6.22
N GLU A 530 -42.48 46.20 -7.19
CA GLU A 530 -42.26 46.64 -8.58
C GLU A 530 -43.55 47.02 -9.32
N THR A 531 -44.71 46.59 -8.82
CA THR A 531 -46.03 46.96 -9.36
C THR A 531 -46.66 48.15 -8.64
N SER A 532 -45.98 48.71 -7.62
CA SER A 532 -46.45 49.89 -6.90
C SER A 532 -46.37 51.17 -7.75
N ALA A 533 -46.96 52.26 -7.26
CA ALA A 533 -46.86 53.56 -7.90
C ALA A 533 -45.40 54.06 -8.06
N LEU A 534 -44.47 53.56 -7.23
CA LEU A 534 -43.05 53.91 -7.28
C LEU A 534 -42.32 53.27 -8.48
N GLY A 535 -42.79 52.13 -8.99
CA GLY A 535 -42.12 51.36 -10.04
C GLY A 535 -40.88 50.61 -9.54
N ARG A 536 -39.95 50.29 -10.46
CA ARG A 536 -38.71 49.56 -10.17
C ARG A 536 -37.71 50.43 -9.37
N PRO A 537 -36.82 49.83 -8.55
CA PRO A 537 -35.77 50.58 -7.88
C PRO A 537 -34.77 51.15 -8.90
N SER A 538 -34.34 52.39 -8.73
CA SER A 538 -33.49 53.13 -9.69
C SER A 538 -32.21 53.70 -9.10
N VAL A 539 -32.15 53.89 -7.77
CA VAL A 539 -31.00 54.42 -7.05
C VAL A 539 -30.78 53.61 -5.78
N GLU A 540 -29.56 53.11 -5.57
CA GLU A 540 -29.20 52.37 -4.34
C GLU A 540 -29.37 53.23 -3.10
N GLU A 541 -29.46 52.57 -1.94
CA GLU A 541 -29.64 53.25 -0.66
C GLU A 541 -28.52 54.26 -0.39
N TYR A 542 -28.90 55.53 -0.21
CA TYR A 542 -28.00 56.65 0.03
C TYR A 542 -28.41 57.41 1.30
N ASP A 543 -27.45 58.14 1.88
CA ASP A 543 -27.68 58.85 3.14
C ASP A 543 -28.45 60.16 2.91
N ILE A 544 -29.38 60.45 3.82
CA ILE A 544 -30.12 61.71 3.89
C ILE A 544 -30.00 62.29 5.32
N PRO A 545 -30.31 63.58 5.55
CA PRO A 545 -30.33 64.13 6.91
C PRO A 545 -31.24 63.31 7.83
N GLY A 546 -30.64 62.72 8.87
CA GLY A 546 -31.37 61.92 9.86
C GLY A 546 -31.82 60.52 9.39
N GLY A 547 -31.34 60.03 8.24
CA GLY A 547 -31.88 58.79 7.66
C GLY A 547 -31.11 58.22 6.47
N ARG A 548 -31.77 57.29 5.76
CA ARG A 548 -31.37 56.80 4.42
C ARG A 548 -32.56 56.86 3.47
N ALA A 549 -32.29 56.83 2.16
CA ALA A 549 -33.33 56.78 1.15
C ALA A 549 -32.94 55.84 0.00
N THR A 550 -33.94 55.20 -0.61
CA THR A 550 -33.78 54.44 -1.86
C THR A 550 -34.66 55.07 -2.94
N GLY A 551 -34.10 55.27 -4.13
CA GLY A 551 -34.81 55.83 -5.27
C GLY A 551 -35.50 54.77 -6.12
N PHE A 552 -36.64 55.14 -6.68
CA PHE A 552 -37.45 54.34 -7.60
C PHE A 552 -37.76 55.18 -8.86
N GLU A 553 -38.23 54.55 -9.92
CA GLU A 553 -38.55 55.23 -11.19
C GLU A 553 -39.47 56.46 -11.02
N ARG A 554 -40.41 56.42 -10.07
CA ARG A 554 -41.42 57.47 -9.86
C ARG A 554 -41.43 58.03 -8.43
N GLY A 555 -40.31 57.96 -7.71
CA GLY A 555 -40.22 58.51 -6.35
C GLY A 555 -39.07 57.97 -5.53
N ARG A 556 -39.14 58.12 -4.21
CA ARG A 556 -38.21 57.53 -3.25
C ARG A 556 -38.92 57.12 -1.95
N ILE A 557 -38.33 56.18 -1.24
CA ILE A 557 -38.69 55.88 0.15
C ILE A 557 -37.53 56.34 1.03
N GLU A 558 -37.86 57.14 2.04
CA GLU A 558 -36.94 57.61 3.07
C GLU A 558 -37.19 56.84 4.37
N PHE A 559 -36.14 56.57 5.14
CA PHE A 559 -36.18 55.94 6.45
C PHE A 559 -35.39 56.78 7.45
N TYR A 560 -35.98 57.09 8.61
CA TYR A 560 -35.37 57.98 9.61
C TYR A 560 -34.93 57.24 10.88
N TRP A 561 -33.73 57.55 11.38
CA TRP A 561 -33.12 56.84 12.51
C TRP A 561 -33.73 57.17 13.88
N ASN A 562 -34.33 58.36 14.01
CA ASN A 562 -34.84 58.88 15.28
C ASN A 562 -36.12 58.16 15.74
N ASP A 563 -36.98 57.78 14.80
CA ASP A 563 -38.29 57.19 15.09
C ASP A 563 -38.55 55.89 14.31
N PHE A 564 -37.57 55.42 13.53
CA PHE A 564 -37.66 54.24 12.67
C PHE A 564 -38.82 54.30 11.66
N SER A 565 -39.29 55.50 11.32
CA SER A 565 -40.38 55.70 10.37
C SER A 565 -39.90 55.65 8.92
N THR A 566 -40.82 55.33 8.01
CA THR A 566 -40.60 55.46 6.56
C THR A 566 -41.53 56.47 5.94
N ARG A 567 -41.02 57.29 5.02
CA ARG A 567 -41.82 58.26 4.23
C ARG A 567 -41.72 57.94 2.75
N VAL A 568 -42.86 57.87 2.08
CA VAL A 568 -42.94 57.71 0.61
C VAL A 568 -43.07 59.08 -0.02
N ILE A 569 -42.22 59.37 -1.02
CA ILE A 569 -42.25 60.59 -1.80
C ILE A 569 -42.41 60.19 -3.26
N THR A 570 -43.52 60.57 -3.88
CA THR A 570 -43.80 60.33 -5.30
C THR A 570 -43.46 61.57 -6.12
N ASN A 571 -42.98 61.37 -7.34
CA ASN A 571 -42.72 62.45 -8.30
C ASN A 571 -43.98 62.91 -9.01
#